data_AF-A0A640TEM4-F1
#
_entry.id   AF-A0A640TEM4-F1
#
_cell.length_a   1.000
_cell.length_b   1.000
_cell.length_c   1.000
_cell.angle_alpha   90.00
_cell.angle_beta   90.00
_cell.angle_gamma   90.00
#
_symmetry.space_group_name_H-M   'P 1'
#
loop_
_entity.id
_entity.type
_entity.pdbx_description
1 polymer ?
#
loop_
_entity_poly.entity_id
_entity_poly.type
_entity_poly.pdbx_seq_one_letter_code
_entity_poly.pdbx_strand_id
1 'polypeptide(L)' 'MSPNVPKTPPRQIRIGDAWYDFDAGAKALDTERAAVIRELIDWYIREPGAKLPPRPDRNVILEARRERAEEAERKAQPGS' A
#
# COMPACT_ATOMS: atom_id res chain seq x y z
N MET A 1 1.46 -31.19 14.33
CA MET A 1 0.67 -30.04 13.82
C MET A 1 1.12 -28.82 14.61
N SER A 2 1.77 -27.84 13.98
CA SER A 2 2.26 -26.67 14.69
C SER A 2 1.08 -25.80 15.17
N PRO A 3 1.17 -25.19 16.37
CA PRO A 3 0.05 -24.44 16.95
C PRO A 3 -0.24 -23.17 16.16
N ASN A 4 -1.52 -22.83 16.06
CA ASN A 4 -2.03 -21.63 15.40
C ASN A 4 -1.53 -20.38 16.17
N VAL A 5 -0.41 -19.79 15.76
CA VAL A 5 0.15 -18.59 16.38
C VAL A 5 -0.87 -17.45 16.26
N PRO A 6 -1.28 -16.78 17.36
CA PRO A 6 -2.23 -15.69 17.30
C PRO A 6 -1.69 -14.58 16.39
N LYS A 7 -2.38 -14.32 15.28
CA LYS A 7 -2.05 -13.19 14.41
C LYS A 7 -2.33 -11.89 15.15
N THR A 8 -1.42 -10.92 15.06
CA THR A 8 -1.63 -9.58 15.61
C THR A 8 -2.98 -9.03 15.15
N PRO A 9 -3.86 -8.56 16.06
CA PRO A 9 -5.17 -8.04 15.67
C PRO A 9 -5.04 -6.86 14.69
N PRO A 10 -5.88 -6.80 13.64
CA PRO A 10 -5.84 -5.69 12.70
C PRO A 10 -6.24 -4.38 13.37
N ARG A 11 -5.56 -3.29 13.02
CA ARG A 11 -5.95 -1.92 13.37
C ARG A 11 -6.52 -1.23 12.12
N GLN A 12 -7.69 -0.60 12.24
CA GLN A 12 -8.34 0.08 11.13
C GLN A 12 -7.86 1.54 11.03
N ILE A 13 -7.51 1.99 9.82
CA ILE A 13 -7.13 3.37 9.50
C ILE A 13 -7.93 3.80 8.26
N ARG A 14 -8.46 5.03 8.24
CA ARG A 14 -9.16 5.60 7.08
C ARG A 14 -8.18 6.39 6.21
N ILE A 15 -7.98 5.96 4.96
CA ILE A 15 -6.93 6.50 4.06
C ILE A 15 -7.53 7.04 2.74
N GLY A 16 -8.66 6.53 2.28
CA GLY A 16 -9.26 6.90 0.98
C GLY A 16 -8.49 6.29 -0.21
N ASP A 17 -8.66 6.88 -1.40
CA ASP A 17 -8.16 6.33 -2.67
C ASP A 17 -6.63 6.21 -2.75
N ALA A 18 -5.90 7.00 -1.95
CA ALA A 18 -4.45 6.90 -1.83
C ALA A 18 -3.99 5.50 -1.41
N TRP A 19 -4.88 4.68 -0.83
CA TRP A 19 -4.60 3.28 -0.50
C TRP A 19 -4.24 2.43 -1.72
N TYR A 20 -4.84 2.69 -2.87
CA TYR A 20 -4.57 1.94 -4.11
C TYR A 20 -3.22 2.35 -4.71
N ASP A 21 -2.93 3.65 -4.72
CA ASP A 21 -1.63 4.17 -5.14
C ASP A 21 -0.50 3.60 -4.26
N PHE A 22 -0.74 3.52 -2.95
CA PHE A 22 0.21 2.95 -1.99
C PHE A 22 0.45 1.45 -2.22
N ASP A 23 -0.58 0.69 -2.61
CA ASP A 23 -0.43 -0.72 -2.99
C ASP A 23 0.48 -0.91 -4.20
N ALA A 24 0.25 -0.13 -5.25
CA ALA A 24 1.07 -0.18 -6.46
C ALA A 24 2.53 0.14 -6.15
N GLY A 25 2.76 1.17 -5.32
CA GLY A 25 4.10 1.54 -4.87
C GLY A 25 4.80 0.45 -4.06
N ALA A 26 4.09 -0.20 -3.14
CA ALA A 26 4.63 -1.30 -2.35
C ALA A 26 5.01 -2.50 -3.24
N LYS A 27 4.11 -2.91 -4.15
CA LYS A 27 4.35 -4.02 -5.08
C LYS A 27 5.52 -3.76 -6.03
N ALA A 28 5.69 -2.52 -6.50
CA ALA A 28 6.82 -2.16 -7.36
C ALA A 28 8.19 -2.29 -6.68
N LEU A 29 8.22 -2.33 -5.34
CA LEU A 29 9.41 -2.56 -4.52
C LEU A 29 9.44 -3.97 -3.92
N ASP A 30 8.65 -4.90 -4.46
CA ASP A 30 8.54 -6.29 -4.00
C ASP A 30 8.22 -6.41 -2.49
N THR A 31 7.35 -5.52 -2.01
CA THR A 31 6.92 -5.49 -0.61
C THR A 31 5.41 -5.35 -0.48
N GLU A 32 4.92 -5.51 0.74
CA GLU A 32 3.51 -5.41 1.10
C GLU A 32 3.24 -4.11 1.86
N ARG A 33 2.06 -3.50 1.62
CA ARG A 33 1.62 -2.28 2.33
C ARG A 33 1.82 -2.34 3.84
N ALA A 34 1.47 -3.47 4.45
CA ALA A 34 1.59 -3.66 5.90
C ALA A 34 3.05 -3.74 6.38
N ALA A 35 3.99 -4.17 5.54
CA ALA A 35 5.42 -4.11 5.86
C ALA A 35 5.90 -2.67 5.83
N VAL A 36 5.60 -1.92 4.76
CA VAL A 36 5.97 -0.50 4.64
C VAL A 36 5.39 0.34 5.78
N ILE A 37 4.12 0.11 6.18
CA ILE A 37 3.51 0.82 7.32
C ILE A 37 4.23 0.51 8.63
N ARG A 38 4.60 -0.75 8.89
CA ARG A 38 5.35 -1.11 10.11
C ARG A 38 6.71 -0.43 10.12
N GLU A 39 7.45 -0.48 9.02
CA GLU A 39 8.74 0.20 8.89
C GLU A 39 8.62 1.72 9.08
N LEU A 40 7.57 2.34 8.54
CA LEU A 40 7.30 3.77 8.76
C LEU A 40 6.98 4.07 10.23
N ILE A 41 6.21 3.22 10.91
CA ILE A 41 5.90 3.38 12.34
C ILE A 41 7.17 3.27 13.17
N ASP A 42 7.96 2.22 12.96
CA ASP A 42 9.22 1.97 13.68
C ASP A 42 10.21 3.13 13.46
N TRP A 43 10.31 3.62 12.22
CA TRP A 43 11.10 4.81 11.90
C TRP A 43 10.58 6.08 12.59
N TYR A 44 9.26 6.29 12.60
CA TYR A 44 8.63 7.48 13.19
C TYR A 44 8.84 7.56 14.71
N ILE A 45 8.78 6.43 15.41
CA ILE A 45 9.01 6.36 16.87
C ILE A 45 10.49 6.24 17.26
N ARG A 46 11.40 6.21 16.28
CA ARG A 46 12.86 6.07 16.45
C ARG A 46 13.28 4.77 17.14
N GLU A 47 12.63 3.66 16.77
CA GLU A 47 13.03 2.34 17.25
C GLU A 47 14.50 2.04 16.84
N PRO A 48 15.35 1.45 17.71
CA PRO A 48 16.75 1.17 17.38
C PRO A 48 16.90 0.34 16.09
N GLY A 49 17.63 0.89 15.12
CA GLY A 49 17.90 0.22 13.84
C GLY A 49 16.81 0.43 12.76
N ALA A 50 15.69 1.08 13.09
CA ALA A 50 14.67 1.41 12.11
C ALA A 50 15.18 2.39 11.05
N LYS A 51 14.77 2.17 9.80
CA LYS A 51 15.15 2.99 8.64
C LYS A 51 13.91 3.42 7.89
N LEU A 52 13.97 4.62 7.30
CA LEU A 52 12.92 5.10 6.42
C LEU A 52 12.84 4.14 5.22
N PRO A 53 11.66 3.57 4.90
CA PRO A 53 11.52 2.69 3.76
C PRO A 53 11.81 3.41 2.43
N PRO A 54 12.31 2.67 1.43
CA PRO A 54 12.54 3.23 0.10
C PRO A 54 11.25 3.77 -0.51
N ARG A 55 11.38 4.86 -1.27
CA ARG A 55 10.27 5.47 -1.99
C ARG A 55 10.22 4.91 -3.42
N PRO A 56 9.05 4.46 -3.92
CA PRO A 56 8.93 3.99 -5.29
C PRO A 56 9.10 5.14 -6.28
N ASP A 57 9.43 4.79 -7.54
CA ASP A 57 9.48 5.75 -8.64
C ASP A 57 8.11 6.45 -8.79
N ARG A 58 8.14 7.75 -9.11
CA ARG A 58 6.92 8.53 -9.24
C ARG A 58 6.03 8.04 -10.38
N ASN A 59 6.61 7.51 -11.46
CA ASN A 59 5.88 7.03 -12.62
C ASN A 59 4.99 5.84 -12.28
N VAL A 60 5.40 4.96 -11.37
CA VAL A 60 4.57 3.84 -10.87
C VAL A 60 3.23 4.37 -10.32
N ILE A 61 3.28 5.47 -9.57
CA ILE A 61 2.09 6.07 -8.98
C ILE A 61 1.21 6.75 -10.04
N LEU A 62 1.83 7.35 -11.05
CA LEU A 62 1.10 7.99 -12.15
C LEU A 62 0.34 6.96 -12.99
N GLU A 63 0.98 5.85 -13.34
CA GLU A 63 0.33 4.77 -14.10
C GLU A 63 -0.80 4.12 -13.30
N ALA A 64 -0.59 3.81 -12.01
CA ALA A 64 -1.64 3.24 -11.17
C ALA A 64 -2.89 4.16 -11.07
N ARG A 65 -2.68 5.49 -11.03
CA ARG A 65 -3.79 6.46 -11.06
C ARG A 65 -4.50 6.47 -12.39
N ARG A 66 -3.74 6.40 -13.48
CA ARG A 66 -4.28 6.37 -14.84
C ARG A 66 -5.12 5.12 -15.06
N GLU A 67 -4.60 3.94 -14.76
CA GLU A 67 -5.32 2.67 -14.88
C GLU A 67 -6.64 2.68 -14.12
N ARG A 68 -6.63 3.24 -12.90
CA ARG A 68 -7.81 3.35 -12.06
C ARG A 68 -8.84 4.36 -12.60
N ALA A 69 -8.38 5.45 -13.21
CA ALA A 69 -9.25 6.39 -13.89
C ALA A 69 -9.90 5.76 -15.15
N GLU A 70 -9.10 5.05 -15.95
CA GLU A 70 -9.59 4.32 -17.13
C GLU A 70 -10.57 3.21 -16.75
N GLU A 71 -10.33 2.49 -15.65
CA GLU A 71 -11.28 1.50 -15.14
C GLU A 71 -12.58 2.12 -14.64
N ALA A 72 -12.50 3.27 -13.94
CA ALA A 72 -13.68 4.01 -13.51
C ALA A 72 -14.50 4.50 -14.71
N GLU A 73 -13.83 5.00 -15.76
CA GLU A 73 -14.47 5.44 -17.00
C GLU A 73 -15.15 4.27 -17.73
N ARG A 74 -14.46 3.13 -17.88
CA ARG A 74 -15.05 1.91 -18.45
C ARG A 74 -16.31 1.47 -17.71
N LYS A 75 -16.31 1.54 -16.37
CA LYS A 75 -17.48 1.19 -15.56
C LYS A 75 -18.61 2.22 -15.70
N ALA A 76 -18.28 3.48 -15.99
CA ALA A 76 -19.25 4.55 -16.17
C ALA A 76 -19.93 4.57 -17.55
N GLN A 77 -19.43 3.81 -18.53
CA GLN A 77 -20.07 3.63 -19.85
C GLN A 77 -20.66 2.21 -20.00
N PRO A 78 -21.78 1.87 -19.32
CA PRO A 78 -22.48 0.64 -19.57
C PRO A 78 -23.41 0.80 -20.79
N GLY A 79 -22.96 0.32 -21.95
CA GLY A 79 -23.81 0.12 -23.15
C GLY A 79 -24.22 1.40 -23.88
N SER A 80 -23.55 1.69 -24.99
CA SER A 80 -24.15 2.45 -26.10
C SER A 80 -24.73 1.50 -27.14
#